data_AF-A0A970Y9J5-F1
#
_entry.id   AF-A0A970Y9J5-F1
#
_cell.length_a   1.000
_cell.length_b   1.000
_cell.length_c   1.000
_cell.angle_alpha   90.00
_cell.angle_beta   90.00
_cell.angle_gamma   90.00
#
_symmetry.space_group_name_H-M   'P 1'
#
loop_
_entity.id
_entity.type
_entity.pdbx_description
1 polymer ?
#
loop_
_entity_poly.entity_id
_entity_poly.type
_entity_poly.pdbx_seq_one_letter_code
_entity_poly.pdbx_strand_id
1 'polypeptide(L)'
;SAVFHFKGRTAHAGGDPHNGRSALDAAELMNVGANYLREHVTSDVRIHYSYKETGTAPNIVPDRAGVWYYVRAMTRDAVEDTYNRLVKVAQGAALMTETELDVEFLGGCYNTMPNEVLSRQCCDLMEAIGAPVWTKEEIEFAEALNKTCPQYEECADKGYLDDGPLHTKLNGLSKTDSFGSTDVGDVEHIVPCTMICTATYNIAASGHSWQVTACAGSSIGFKGMLFGARVMAAAAVELIDRPELLEAAKKEFDEKMKGRRYICPIPDGLAAPQPAAAK
;
A
#
# COMPACT_ATOMS: atom_id res chain seq x y z
N SER A 1 4.42 8.72 -3.49
CA SER A 1 3.37 9.01 -4.47
C SER A 1 3.57 10.44 -4.94
N ALA A 2 3.65 10.68 -6.25
CA ALA A 2 3.83 12.03 -6.79
C ALA A 2 3.25 12.15 -8.20
N VAL A 3 2.72 13.33 -8.55
CA VAL A 3 2.30 13.68 -9.90
C VAL A 3 3.35 14.57 -10.53
N PHE A 4 3.76 14.24 -11.74
CA PHE A 4 4.69 15.03 -12.54
C PHE A 4 3.88 15.74 -13.61
N HIS A 5 3.79 17.06 -13.50
CA HIS A 5 3.07 17.94 -14.41
C HIS A 5 4.07 18.57 -15.38
N PHE A 6 3.83 18.37 -16.67
CA PHE A 6 4.58 19.00 -17.74
C PHE A 6 3.76 20.10 -18.37
N LYS A 7 4.39 21.24 -18.61
CA LYS A 7 3.79 22.39 -19.28
C LYS A 7 4.63 22.79 -20.49
N GLY A 8 4.00 22.76 -21.65
CA GLY A 8 4.59 23.05 -22.94
C GLY A 8 3.92 24.22 -23.62
N ARG A 9 3.79 24.13 -24.94
CA ARG A 9 3.22 25.18 -25.79
C ARG A 9 2.39 24.57 -26.91
N THR A 10 1.15 25.01 -27.01
CA THR A 10 0.20 24.59 -28.03
C THR A 10 0.64 25.09 -29.41
N ALA A 11 0.47 24.24 -30.43
CA ALA A 11 0.56 24.61 -31.83
C ALA A 11 -0.33 23.68 -32.68
N HIS A 12 -0.63 24.08 -33.92
CA HIS A 12 -1.35 23.21 -34.84
C HIS A 12 -0.44 22.03 -35.25
N ALA A 13 -0.82 20.80 -34.91
CA ALA A 13 0.08 19.64 -35.06
C ALA A 13 0.46 19.34 -36.52
N GLY A 14 -0.45 19.60 -37.47
CA GLY A 14 -0.16 19.47 -38.92
C GLY A 14 0.52 20.68 -39.57
N GLY A 15 -0.02 21.90 -39.37
CA GLY A 15 0.40 23.09 -40.10
C GLY A 15 1.54 23.89 -39.46
N ASP A 16 1.76 23.77 -38.15
CA ASP A 16 2.78 24.56 -37.45
C ASP A 16 3.47 23.80 -36.27
N PRO A 17 3.87 22.52 -36.44
CA PRO A 17 4.34 21.72 -35.31
C PRO A 17 5.64 22.24 -34.67
N HIS A 18 6.52 22.88 -35.45
CA HIS A 18 7.83 23.37 -35.00
C HIS A 18 7.75 24.48 -33.95
N ASN A 19 6.61 25.19 -33.88
CA ASN A 19 6.33 26.16 -32.84
C ASN A 19 5.71 25.53 -31.59
N GLY A 20 5.36 24.25 -31.59
CA GLY A 20 4.87 23.54 -30.40
C GLY A 20 5.98 23.08 -29.45
N ARG A 21 5.63 22.84 -28.18
CA ARG A 21 6.43 22.08 -27.21
C ARG A 21 5.51 21.09 -26.53
N SER A 22 5.66 19.81 -26.83
CA SER A 22 4.71 18.78 -26.40
C SER A 22 4.98 18.36 -24.96
N ALA A 23 4.06 18.71 -24.06
CA ALA A 23 4.05 18.19 -22.69
C ALA A 23 3.80 16.68 -22.64
N LEU A 24 3.02 16.15 -23.60
CA LEU A 24 2.77 14.72 -23.70
C LEU A 24 4.04 13.95 -24.05
N ASP A 25 4.85 14.46 -24.98
CA ASP A 25 6.14 13.85 -25.32
C ASP A 25 7.07 13.79 -24.10
N ALA A 26 7.04 14.82 -23.25
CA ALA A 26 7.81 14.84 -22.00
C ALA A 26 7.34 13.74 -21.03
N ALA A 27 6.03 13.56 -20.87
CA ALA A 27 5.47 12.51 -20.04
C ALA A 27 5.77 11.10 -20.59
N GLU A 28 5.74 10.91 -21.92
CA GLU A 28 6.12 9.66 -22.57
C GLU A 28 7.61 9.35 -22.41
N LEU A 29 8.49 10.34 -22.63
CA LEU A 29 9.93 10.21 -22.43
C LEU A 29 10.28 9.90 -20.97
N MET A 30 9.57 10.52 -20.02
CA MET A 30 9.68 10.16 -18.61
C MET A 30 9.34 8.68 -18.38
N ASN A 31 8.26 8.18 -18.97
CA ASN A 31 7.84 6.77 -18.83
C ASN A 31 8.86 5.81 -19.46
N VAL A 32 9.44 6.15 -20.61
CA VAL A 32 10.54 5.39 -21.23
C VAL A 32 11.75 5.38 -20.29
N GLY A 33 12.17 6.53 -19.77
CA GLY A 33 13.26 6.62 -18.80
C GLY A 33 12.99 5.83 -17.52
N ALA A 34 11.76 5.86 -17.01
CA ALA A 34 11.35 5.08 -15.85
C ALA A 34 11.38 3.57 -16.13
N ASN A 35 11.11 3.13 -17.36
CA ASN A 35 11.24 1.73 -17.75
C ASN A 35 12.70 1.26 -17.72
N TYR A 36 13.63 2.05 -18.26
CA TYR A 36 15.06 1.74 -18.17
C TYR A 36 15.60 1.82 -16.74
N LEU A 37 15.06 2.71 -15.91
CA LEU A 37 15.42 2.80 -14.49
C LEU A 37 15.16 1.49 -13.73
N ARG A 38 14.20 0.66 -14.16
CA ARG A 38 13.86 -0.61 -13.49
C ARG A 38 15.01 -1.61 -13.45
N GLU A 39 15.92 -1.58 -14.41
CA GLU A 39 17.12 -2.44 -14.44
C GLU A 39 18.19 -2.00 -13.43
N HIS A 40 18.02 -0.82 -12.83
CA HIS A 40 19.04 -0.16 -12.02
C HIS A 40 18.55 0.21 -10.63
N VAL A 41 17.49 -0.44 -10.15
CA VAL A 41 16.99 -0.36 -8.78
C VAL A 41 17.04 -1.76 -8.13
N THR A 42 16.87 -1.85 -6.82
CA THR A 42 16.85 -3.15 -6.14
C THR A 42 15.62 -3.97 -6.56
N SER A 43 15.72 -5.30 -6.49
CA SER A 43 14.71 -6.23 -7.02
C SER A 43 13.35 -6.16 -6.30
N ASP A 44 13.30 -5.57 -5.12
CA ASP A 44 12.09 -5.28 -4.35
C ASP A 44 11.39 -3.99 -4.80
N VAL A 45 12.02 -3.15 -5.61
CA VAL A 45 11.40 -1.90 -6.05
C VAL A 45 10.29 -2.18 -7.06
N ARG A 46 9.15 -1.52 -6.87
CA ARG A 46 8.04 -1.47 -7.82
C ARG A 46 7.71 -0.02 -8.15
N ILE A 47 7.75 0.29 -9.44
CA ILE A 47 7.38 1.60 -9.98
C ILE A 47 6.08 1.41 -10.77
N HIS A 48 5.04 2.17 -10.46
CA HIS A 48 3.75 2.13 -11.14
C HIS A 48 3.35 3.53 -11.56
N TYR A 49 2.64 3.68 -12.69
CA TYR A 49 2.16 4.99 -13.11
C TYR A 49 0.80 4.92 -13.81
N SER A 50 0.15 6.08 -13.91
CA SER A 50 -1.04 6.32 -14.73
C SER A 50 -1.05 7.76 -15.21
N TYR A 51 -1.51 8.01 -16.44
CA TYR A 51 -1.71 9.37 -16.92
C TYR A 51 -2.92 10.01 -16.23
N LYS A 52 -2.80 11.29 -15.86
CA LYS A 52 -3.85 12.14 -15.28
C LYS A 52 -4.40 13.15 -16.28
N GLU A 53 -3.54 13.63 -17.18
CA GLU A 53 -3.84 14.64 -18.20
C GLU A 53 -2.94 14.35 -19.42
N THR A 54 -3.49 14.39 -20.64
CA THR A 54 -2.77 14.03 -21.89
C THR A 54 -3.11 14.94 -23.08
N GLY A 55 -3.52 16.19 -22.83
CA GLY A 55 -4.02 17.10 -23.86
C GLY A 55 -5.49 16.89 -24.24
N THR A 56 -5.96 17.67 -25.22
CA THR A 56 -7.39 17.81 -25.54
C THR A 56 -7.81 17.24 -26.90
N ALA A 57 -6.92 17.28 -27.91
CA ALA A 57 -7.22 16.80 -29.26
C ALA A 57 -5.94 16.37 -30.00
N PRO A 58 -6.00 15.35 -30.87
CA PRO A 58 -4.82 14.80 -31.55
C PRO A 58 -4.21 15.73 -32.61
N ASN A 59 -4.96 16.72 -33.11
CA ASN A 59 -4.47 17.72 -34.07
C ASN A 59 -3.88 18.98 -33.41
N ILE A 60 -3.75 18.98 -32.08
CA ILE A 60 -3.22 20.08 -31.27
C ILE A 60 -2.04 19.53 -30.49
N VAL A 61 -0.87 20.18 -30.57
CA VAL A 61 0.29 19.81 -29.74
C VAL A 61 -0.08 20.01 -28.27
N PRO A 62 -0.04 18.98 -27.40
CA PRO A 62 -0.44 19.11 -26.01
C PRO A 62 0.48 20.05 -25.23
N ASP A 63 -0.06 21.12 -24.65
CA ASP A 63 0.67 22.03 -23.77
C ASP A 63 0.62 21.63 -22.29
N ARG A 64 -0.16 20.60 -21.95
CA ARG A 64 -0.26 20.07 -20.60
C ARG A 64 -0.33 18.55 -20.62
N ALA A 65 0.45 17.92 -19.74
CA ALA A 65 0.35 16.51 -19.46
C ALA A 65 0.73 16.22 -18.01
N GLY A 66 0.10 15.22 -17.41
CA GLY A 66 0.34 14.83 -16.03
C GLY A 66 0.47 13.33 -15.92
N VAL A 67 1.49 12.85 -15.22
CA VAL A 67 1.67 11.42 -14.94
C VAL A 67 1.83 11.19 -13.44
N TRP A 68 0.99 10.31 -12.89
CA TRP A 68 0.96 9.98 -11.49
C TRP A 68 1.73 8.70 -11.22
N TYR A 69 2.72 8.76 -10.32
CA TYR A 69 3.61 7.66 -9.95
C TYR A 69 3.46 7.18 -8.51
N TYR A 70 3.53 5.86 -8.34
CA TYR A 70 3.79 5.17 -7.07
C TYR A 70 5.14 4.44 -7.14
N VAL A 71 5.92 4.56 -6.06
CA VAL A 71 7.13 3.78 -5.82
C VAL A 71 6.93 2.98 -4.54
N ARG A 72 7.27 1.70 -4.56
CA ARG A 72 7.25 0.81 -3.40
C ARG A 72 8.57 0.06 -3.31
N ALA A 73 9.03 -0.20 -2.09
CA ALA A 73 10.21 -1.00 -1.77
C ALA A 73 10.07 -1.50 -0.32
N MET A 74 10.93 -2.43 0.11
CA MET A 74 10.95 -2.94 1.48
C MET A 74 11.56 -1.97 2.48
N THR A 75 12.24 -0.92 2.01
CA THR A 75 12.82 0.11 2.87
C THR A 75 12.48 1.51 2.38
N ARG A 76 12.35 2.44 3.32
CA ARG A 76 12.15 3.86 3.02
C ARG A 76 13.29 4.42 2.15
N ASP A 77 14.53 4.07 2.47
CA ASP A 77 15.72 4.55 1.75
C ASP A 77 15.68 4.18 0.26
N ALA A 78 15.26 2.94 -0.06
CA ALA A 78 15.12 2.50 -1.45
C ALA A 78 14.00 3.26 -2.19
N VAL A 79 12.91 3.61 -1.50
CA VAL A 79 11.86 4.48 -2.06
C VAL A 79 12.40 5.88 -2.33
N GLU A 80 13.18 6.46 -1.40
CA GLU A 80 13.77 7.79 -1.57
C GLU A 80 14.77 7.84 -2.72
N ASP A 81 15.70 6.88 -2.80
CA ASP A 81 16.65 6.79 -3.91
C ASP A 81 15.92 6.71 -5.25
N THR A 82 14.97 5.78 -5.37
CA THR A 82 14.20 5.59 -6.60
C THR A 82 13.39 6.82 -6.97
N TYR A 83 12.72 7.47 -6.01
CA TYR A 83 11.97 8.70 -6.24
C TYR A 83 12.86 9.83 -6.75
N ASN A 84 14.01 10.05 -6.09
CA ASN A 84 14.96 11.09 -6.50
C ASN A 84 15.50 10.85 -7.92
N ARG A 85 15.65 9.58 -8.32
CA ARG A 85 16.06 9.21 -9.68
C ARG A 85 14.93 9.38 -10.69
N LEU A 86 13.68 9.09 -10.33
CA LEU A 86 12.51 9.42 -11.16
C LEU A 86 12.38 10.94 -11.38
N VAL A 87 12.64 11.76 -10.36
CA VAL A 87 12.68 13.22 -10.51
C VAL A 87 13.74 13.64 -11.53
N LYS A 88 14.94 13.06 -11.49
CA LYS A 88 15.99 13.32 -12.51
C LYS A 88 15.56 12.89 -13.92
N VAL A 89 14.88 11.76 -14.05
CA VAL A 89 14.31 11.29 -15.33
C VAL A 89 13.30 12.29 -15.86
N ALA A 90 12.37 12.78 -15.02
CA ALA A 90 11.39 13.79 -15.40
C ALA A 90 12.06 15.11 -15.82
N GLN A 91 13.09 15.56 -15.09
CA GLN A 91 13.88 16.74 -15.45
C GLN A 91 14.56 16.58 -16.81
N GLY A 92 15.11 15.39 -17.10
CA GLY A 92 15.70 15.07 -18.40
C GLY A 92 14.65 15.08 -19.53
N ALA A 93 13.46 14.54 -19.28
CA ALA A 93 12.37 14.58 -20.25
C ALA A 93 11.89 16.00 -20.55
N ALA A 94 11.77 16.83 -19.52
CA ALA A 94 11.46 18.25 -19.67
C ALA A 94 12.52 18.98 -20.52
N LEU A 95 13.80 18.71 -20.25
CA LEU A 95 14.92 19.26 -21.02
C LEU A 95 14.89 18.84 -22.50
N MET A 96 14.68 17.55 -22.79
CA MET A 96 14.63 17.02 -24.17
C MET A 96 13.51 17.66 -25.01
N THR A 97 12.44 18.11 -24.36
CA THR A 97 11.22 18.61 -25.00
C THR A 97 11.04 20.12 -24.89
N GLU A 98 11.99 20.80 -24.24
CA GLU A 98 11.91 22.22 -23.87
C GLU A 98 10.57 22.58 -23.19
N THR A 99 10.15 21.74 -22.23
CA THR A 99 8.95 21.95 -21.40
C THR A 99 9.33 22.30 -19.96
N GLU A 100 8.36 22.86 -19.22
CA GLU A 100 8.47 23.11 -17.78
C GLU A 100 7.99 21.86 -17.02
N LEU A 101 8.65 21.55 -15.89
CA LEU A 101 8.26 20.48 -14.97
C LEU A 101 7.83 21.08 -13.62
N ASP A 102 6.68 20.65 -13.14
CA ASP A 102 6.21 20.83 -11.77
C ASP A 102 5.97 19.47 -11.12
N VAL A 103 6.47 19.27 -9.90
CA VAL A 103 6.38 17.98 -9.18
C VAL A 103 5.49 18.15 -7.95
N GLU A 104 4.32 17.54 -8.00
CA GLU A 104 3.36 17.53 -6.91
C GLU A 104 3.56 16.26 -6.07
N PHE A 105 4.14 16.41 -4.87
CA PHE A 105 4.25 15.29 -3.94
C PHE A 105 2.91 15.04 -3.26
N LEU A 106 2.38 13.81 -3.36
CA LEU A 106 1.07 13.47 -2.80
C LEU A 106 1.14 12.75 -1.45
N GLY A 107 2.24 12.06 -1.14
CA GLY A 107 2.38 11.33 0.11
C GLY A 107 3.29 10.11 0.03
N GLY A 108 3.61 9.57 1.19
CA GLY A 108 4.36 8.34 1.38
C GLY A 108 4.19 7.84 2.82
N CYS A 109 4.60 6.61 3.07
CA CYS A 109 4.66 6.01 4.41
C CYS A 109 5.93 5.17 4.53
N TYR A 110 6.34 4.86 5.75
CA TYR A 110 7.42 3.93 6.02
C TYR A 110 7.00 2.49 5.75
N ASN A 111 8.00 1.61 5.56
CA ASN A 111 7.79 0.17 5.64
C ASN A 111 7.27 -0.21 7.04
N THR A 112 6.59 -1.34 7.16
CA THR A 112 6.21 -1.84 8.48
C THR A 112 7.45 -2.33 9.24
N MET A 113 7.40 -2.20 10.56
CA MET A 113 8.40 -2.64 11.53
C MET A 113 7.69 -3.19 12.78
N PRO A 114 6.91 -4.28 12.66
CA PRO A 114 6.11 -4.80 13.77
C PRO A 114 7.00 -5.22 14.93
N ASN A 115 6.55 -4.96 16.15
CA ASN A 115 7.23 -5.35 17.38
C ASN A 115 6.90 -6.81 17.73
N GLU A 116 7.91 -7.68 17.78
CA GLU A 116 7.73 -9.12 17.93
C GLU A 116 7.25 -9.51 19.32
N VAL A 117 7.68 -8.79 20.37
CA VAL A 117 7.17 -8.97 21.73
C VAL A 117 5.65 -8.74 21.74
N LEU A 118 5.18 -7.65 21.14
CA LEU A 118 3.74 -7.36 21.02
C LEU A 118 3.02 -8.34 20.09
N SER A 119 3.63 -8.74 18.97
CA SER A 119 3.03 -9.72 18.06
C SER A 119 2.82 -11.08 18.73
N ARG A 120 3.78 -11.55 19.54
CA ARG A 120 3.67 -12.78 20.34
C ARG A 120 2.57 -12.68 21.37
N GLN A 121 2.51 -11.56 22.10
CA GLN A 121 1.43 -11.29 23.04
C GLN A 121 0.06 -11.41 22.35
N CYS A 122 -0.12 -10.73 21.21
CA CYS A 122 -1.35 -10.80 20.44
C CYS A 122 -1.67 -12.23 19.97
N CYS A 123 -0.66 -13.00 19.55
CA CYS A 123 -0.81 -14.40 19.16
C CYS A 123 -1.35 -15.26 20.32
N ASP A 124 -0.73 -15.17 21.50
CA ASP A 124 -1.12 -15.91 22.70
C ASP A 124 -2.56 -15.53 23.13
N LEU A 125 -2.91 -14.25 23.05
CA LEU A 125 -4.26 -13.76 23.34
C LEU A 125 -5.29 -14.23 22.31
N MET A 126 -4.94 -14.28 21.03
CA MET A 126 -5.82 -14.82 19.98
C MET A 126 -6.13 -16.30 20.23
N GLU A 127 -5.12 -17.09 20.63
CA GLU A 127 -5.31 -18.49 21.01
C GLU A 127 -6.19 -18.63 22.26
N ALA A 128 -5.93 -17.83 23.30
CA ALA A 128 -6.68 -17.88 24.56
C ALA A 128 -8.15 -17.46 24.41
N ILE A 129 -8.45 -16.47 23.55
CA ILE A 129 -9.82 -16.02 23.28
C ILE A 129 -10.58 -17.07 22.46
N GLY A 130 -9.89 -17.77 21.56
CA GLY A 130 -10.47 -18.77 20.68
C GLY A 130 -11.12 -18.19 19.42
N ALA A 131 -11.03 -18.94 18.32
CA ALA A 131 -11.52 -18.48 17.02
C ALA A 131 -13.03 -18.20 17.00
N PRO A 132 -13.50 -17.28 16.13
CA PRO A 132 -14.93 -17.08 15.93
C PRO A 132 -15.63 -18.37 15.49
N VAL A 133 -16.84 -18.59 16.02
CA VAL A 133 -17.69 -19.71 15.60
C VAL A 133 -18.60 -19.27 14.45
N TRP A 134 -18.51 -20.00 13.34
CA TRP A 134 -19.28 -19.75 12.12
C TRP A 134 -20.59 -20.53 12.13
N THR A 135 -21.68 -19.89 11.70
CA THR A 135 -22.95 -20.59 11.47
C THR A 135 -22.90 -21.38 10.16
N LYS A 136 -23.85 -22.29 9.98
CA LYS A 136 -23.98 -23.05 8.73
C LYS A 136 -24.17 -22.12 7.53
N GLU A 137 -25.00 -21.09 7.68
CA GLU A 137 -25.29 -20.11 6.63
C GLU A 137 -24.04 -19.30 6.25
N GLU A 138 -23.21 -18.93 7.23
CA GLU A 138 -21.95 -18.22 6.99
C GLU A 138 -20.93 -19.10 6.25
N ILE A 139 -20.86 -20.39 6.61
CA ILE A 139 -20.01 -21.38 5.93
C ILE A 139 -20.47 -21.55 4.48
N GLU A 140 -21.78 -21.78 4.24
CA GLU A 140 -22.34 -21.92 2.89
C GLU A 140 -22.13 -20.67 2.04
N PHE A 141 -22.32 -19.48 2.63
CA PHE A 141 -22.06 -18.20 1.96
C PHE A 141 -20.59 -18.05 1.58
N ALA A 142 -19.66 -18.31 2.51
CA ALA A 142 -18.23 -18.21 2.25
C ALA A 142 -17.75 -19.25 1.22
N GLU A 143 -18.34 -20.45 1.21
CA GLU A 143 -18.04 -21.48 0.21
C GLU A 143 -18.46 -21.03 -1.19
N ALA A 144 -19.67 -20.45 -1.32
CA ALA A 144 -20.13 -19.88 -2.57
C ALA A 144 -19.21 -18.76 -3.06
N LEU A 145 -18.76 -17.87 -2.15
CA LEU A 145 -17.81 -16.81 -2.49
C LEU A 145 -16.44 -17.36 -2.93
N ASN A 146 -15.89 -18.35 -2.21
CA ASN A 146 -14.62 -18.98 -2.57
C ASN A 146 -14.62 -19.47 -4.01
N LYS A 147 -15.69 -20.14 -4.47
CA LYS A 147 -15.81 -20.65 -5.86
C LYS A 147 -15.81 -19.56 -6.94
N THR A 148 -16.07 -18.31 -6.57
CA THR A 148 -16.02 -17.16 -7.51
C THR A 148 -14.65 -16.47 -7.54
N CYS A 149 -13.74 -16.86 -6.63
CA CYS A 149 -12.46 -16.19 -6.49
C CYS A 149 -11.48 -16.67 -7.56
N PRO A 150 -10.71 -15.77 -8.20
CA PRO A 150 -9.67 -16.17 -9.15
C PRO A 150 -8.62 -17.12 -8.56
N GLN A 151 -8.41 -17.08 -7.24
CA GLN A 151 -7.43 -17.90 -6.52
C GLN A 151 -8.01 -19.23 -6.01
N TYR A 152 -9.27 -19.55 -6.33
CA TYR A 152 -9.94 -20.73 -5.79
C TYR A 152 -9.18 -22.03 -6.01
N GLU A 153 -8.80 -22.31 -7.27
CA GLU A 153 -8.09 -23.54 -7.64
C GLU A 153 -6.74 -23.64 -6.92
N GLU A 154 -5.96 -22.56 -6.90
CA GLU A 154 -4.67 -22.52 -6.21
C GLU A 154 -4.82 -22.75 -4.70
N CYS A 155 -5.83 -22.14 -4.06
CA CYS A 155 -6.10 -22.35 -2.64
C CYS A 155 -6.55 -23.79 -2.35
N ALA A 156 -7.37 -24.38 -3.23
CA ALA A 156 -7.81 -25.77 -3.11
C ALA A 156 -6.64 -26.74 -3.26
N ASP A 157 -5.80 -26.57 -4.29
CA ASP A 157 -4.63 -27.43 -4.55
C ASP A 157 -3.59 -27.38 -3.42
N LYS A 158 -3.47 -26.24 -2.73
CA LYS A 158 -2.59 -26.07 -1.56
C LYS A 158 -3.22 -26.56 -0.24
N GLY A 159 -4.45 -27.06 -0.26
CA GLY A 159 -5.18 -27.53 0.92
C GLY A 159 -5.63 -26.41 1.87
N TYR A 160 -5.62 -25.14 1.43
CA TYR A 160 -6.05 -24.02 2.28
C TYR A 160 -7.55 -24.02 2.60
N LEU A 161 -8.33 -24.82 1.87
CA LEU A 161 -9.77 -24.97 2.05
C LEU A 161 -10.16 -26.28 2.76
N ASP A 162 -9.18 -27.10 3.17
CA ASP A 162 -9.42 -28.44 3.74
C ASP A 162 -10.19 -28.39 5.08
N ASP A 163 -9.93 -27.35 5.88
CA ASP A 163 -10.62 -27.10 7.16
C ASP A 163 -11.91 -26.26 6.99
N GLY A 164 -12.32 -25.98 5.74
CA GLY A 164 -13.51 -25.20 5.41
C GLY A 164 -13.23 -23.84 4.75
N PRO A 165 -14.29 -23.06 4.44
CA PRO A 165 -14.19 -21.87 3.61
C PRO A 165 -13.73 -20.60 4.36
N LEU A 166 -13.63 -20.67 5.68
CA LEU A 166 -13.27 -19.58 6.60
C LEU A 166 -12.20 -20.05 7.57
N HIS A 167 -11.33 -19.15 8.00
CA HIS A 167 -10.34 -19.47 9.02
C HIS A 167 -11.00 -19.80 10.36
N THR A 168 -10.61 -20.95 10.94
CA THR A 168 -11.06 -21.43 12.26
C THR A 168 -9.90 -21.66 13.22
N LYS A 169 -8.66 -21.48 12.73
CA LYS A 169 -7.41 -21.69 13.47
C LYS A 169 -6.48 -20.51 13.24
N LEU A 170 -5.57 -20.30 14.18
CA LEU A 170 -4.51 -19.31 14.04
C LEU A 170 -3.41 -19.87 13.12
N ASN A 171 -2.95 -19.08 12.17
CA ASN A 171 -1.85 -19.46 11.25
C ASN A 171 -0.46 -19.29 11.90
N GLY A 172 -0.40 -18.84 13.16
CA GLY A 172 0.81 -18.52 13.90
C GLY A 172 1.48 -17.23 13.43
N LEU A 173 2.63 -16.94 14.03
CA LEU A 173 3.48 -15.82 13.62
C LEU A 173 4.32 -16.19 12.41
N SER A 174 4.27 -15.34 11.39
CA SER A 174 5.12 -15.45 10.21
C SER A 174 5.85 -14.13 9.97
N LYS A 175 7.12 -14.23 9.57
CA LYS A 175 7.94 -13.08 9.15
C LYS A 175 8.08 -13.16 7.63
N THR A 176 7.24 -12.40 6.94
CA THR A 176 7.24 -12.35 5.48
C THR A 176 7.24 -10.90 5.02
N ASP A 177 8.10 -10.61 4.06
CA ASP A 177 8.01 -9.36 3.32
C ASP A 177 6.75 -9.37 2.45
N SER A 178 6.06 -8.24 2.41
CA SER A 178 4.84 -8.05 1.63
C SER A 178 4.87 -6.71 0.92
N PHE A 179 4.26 -6.64 -0.27
CA PHE A 179 4.10 -5.41 -1.03
C PHE A 179 2.83 -4.62 -0.66
N GLY A 180 2.16 -5.01 0.43
CA GLY A 180 1.12 -4.21 1.07
C GLY A 180 1.65 -2.85 1.54
N SER A 181 0.76 -1.91 1.79
CA SER A 181 1.12 -0.57 2.26
C SER A 181 0.09 -0.10 3.27
N THR A 182 0.56 0.46 4.38
CA THR A 182 -0.25 1.02 5.46
C THR A 182 0.58 2.09 6.18
N ASP A 183 -0.09 3.16 6.60
CA ASP A 183 0.44 4.23 7.43
C ASP A 183 0.76 3.79 8.88
N VAL A 184 0.31 2.60 9.30
CA VAL A 184 0.76 2.01 10.57
C VAL A 184 2.28 1.82 10.60
N GLY A 185 2.92 1.62 9.44
CA GLY A 185 4.38 1.61 9.34
C GLY A 185 5.05 2.89 9.85
N ASP A 186 4.39 4.04 9.71
CA ASP A 186 4.88 5.31 10.28
C ASP A 186 4.82 5.28 11.81
N VAL A 187 3.71 4.78 12.39
CA VAL A 187 3.55 4.62 13.84
C VAL A 187 4.57 3.64 14.42
N GLU A 188 4.82 2.53 13.72
CA GLU A 188 5.82 1.52 14.07
C GLU A 188 7.25 2.07 14.09
N HIS A 189 7.52 3.24 13.47
CA HIS A 189 8.80 3.96 13.54
C HIS A 189 8.83 5.08 14.61
N ILE A 190 7.72 5.31 15.31
CA ILE A 190 7.60 6.31 16.37
C ILE A 190 7.51 5.62 17.74
N VAL A 191 6.76 4.51 17.85
CA VAL A 191 6.54 3.76 19.09
C VAL A 191 6.46 2.26 18.83
N PRO A 192 6.70 1.40 19.85
CA PRO A 192 6.39 -0.02 19.75
C PRO A 192 4.94 -0.25 19.33
N CYS A 193 4.74 -0.92 18.20
CA CYS A 193 3.43 -1.17 17.62
C CYS A 193 3.42 -2.51 16.87
N THR A 194 2.25 -3.12 16.74
CA THR A 194 2.01 -4.31 15.92
C THR A 194 0.59 -4.24 15.37
N MET A 195 0.35 -4.95 14.27
CA MET A 195 -0.99 -5.20 13.75
C MET A 195 -1.36 -6.68 13.90
N ILE A 196 -2.66 -6.96 13.85
CA ILE A 196 -3.21 -8.31 13.77
C ILE A 196 -4.14 -8.42 12.57
N CYS A 197 -4.16 -9.59 11.94
CA CYS A 197 -5.15 -9.94 10.93
C CYS A 197 -6.17 -10.90 11.55
N THR A 198 -7.45 -10.69 11.26
CA THR A 198 -8.53 -11.54 11.77
C THR A 198 -9.41 -12.05 10.63
N ALA A 199 -10.18 -13.10 10.89
CA ALA A 199 -10.98 -13.80 9.88
C ALA A 199 -12.24 -13.00 9.49
N THR A 200 -12.06 -11.94 8.69
CA THR A 200 -13.16 -11.04 8.28
C THR A 200 -13.73 -11.35 6.88
N TYR A 201 -13.11 -12.27 6.13
CA TYR A 201 -13.55 -12.66 4.78
C TYR A 201 -13.13 -14.10 4.43
N ASN A 202 -13.66 -14.63 3.32
CA ASN A 202 -13.43 -16.00 2.84
C ASN A 202 -11.98 -16.22 2.35
N ILE A 203 -11.46 -17.44 2.54
CA ILE A 203 -10.02 -17.75 2.38
C ILE A 203 -9.45 -17.43 0.99
N ALA A 204 -10.20 -17.71 -0.09
CA ALA A 204 -9.72 -17.50 -1.46
C ALA A 204 -9.88 -16.06 -1.97
N ALA A 205 -10.45 -15.14 -1.18
CA ALA A 205 -10.68 -13.78 -1.61
C ALA A 205 -9.36 -12.99 -1.72
N SER A 206 -9.10 -12.43 -2.90
CA SER A 206 -8.02 -11.47 -3.09
C SER A 206 -8.34 -10.15 -2.37
N GLY A 207 -7.32 -9.48 -1.83
CA GLY A 207 -7.47 -8.12 -1.31
C GLY A 207 -8.05 -7.17 -2.37
N HIS A 208 -8.89 -6.22 -1.93
CA HIS A 208 -9.62 -5.27 -2.78
C HIS A 208 -10.63 -5.90 -3.77
N SER A 209 -11.07 -7.13 -3.54
CA SER A 209 -12.10 -7.77 -4.33
C SER A 209 -13.51 -7.51 -3.77
N TRP A 210 -14.53 -7.69 -4.60
CA TRP A 210 -15.93 -7.54 -4.18
C TRP A 210 -16.35 -8.61 -3.17
N GLN A 211 -15.69 -9.78 -3.14
CA GLN A 211 -15.90 -10.82 -2.14
C GLN A 211 -15.53 -10.33 -0.74
N VAL A 212 -14.41 -9.58 -0.63
CA VAL A 212 -14.04 -8.92 0.64
C VAL A 212 -15.13 -7.93 1.05
N THR A 213 -15.64 -7.12 0.13
CA THR A 213 -16.77 -6.20 0.41
C THR A 213 -18.01 -6.95 0.89
N ALA A 214 -18.35 -8.08 0.25
CA ALA A 214 -19.51 -8.90 0.59
C ALA A 214 -19.39 -9.51 2.00
N CYS A 215 -18.21 -10.01 2.38
CA CYS A 215 -17.95 -10.49 3.74
C CYS A 215 -17.91 -9.36 4.77
N ALA A 216 -17.28 -8.22 4.44
CA ALA A 216 -17.17 -7.08 5.34
C ALA A 216 -18.56 -6.51 5.71
N GLY A 217 -19.51 -6.54 4.78
CA GLY A 217 -20.91 -6.15 5.00
C GLY A 217 -21.79 -7.22 5.65
N SER A 218 -21.25 -8.39 6.02
CA SER A 218 -22.01 -9.50 6.59
C SER A 218 -21.63 -9.80 8.04
N SER A 219 -22.30 -10.78 8.66
CA SER A 219 -21.98 -11.25 10.00
C SER A 219 -20.57 -11.85 10.11
N ILE A 220 -19.98 -12.33 9.00
CA ILE A 220 -18.59 -12.81 8.96
C ILE A 220 -17.63 -11.66 9.30
N GLY A 221 -17.73 -10.55 8.56
CA GLY A 221 -16.92 -9.35 8.79
C GLY A 221 -17.11 -8.82 10.21
N PHE A 222 -18.35 -8.76 10.69
CA PHE A 222 -18.67 -8.27 12.04
C PHE A 222 -18.07 -9.17 13.14
N LYS A 223 -18.17 -10.50 13.02
CA LYS A 223 -17.58 -11.44 13.99
C LYS A 223 -16.05 -11.36 13.99
N GLY A 224 -15.42 -11.31 12.82
CA GLY A 224 -13.97 -11.12 12.71
C GLY A 224 -13.50 -9.81 13.35
N MET A 225 -14.21 -8.70 13.07
CA MET A 225 -13.95 -7.39 13.67
C MET A 225 -14.11 -7.42 15.20
N LEU A 226 -15.19 -8.01 15.73
CA LEU A 226 -15.40 -8.13 17.18
C LEU A 226 -14.32 -8.97 17.86
N PHE A 227 -13.85 -10.03 17.19
CA PHE A 227 -12.72 -10.81 17.68
C PHE A 227 -11.44 -9.96 17.75
N GLY A 228 -11.13 -9.21 16.69
CA GLY A 228 -10.00 -8.27 16.70
C GLY A 228 -10.10 -7.22 17.80
N ALA A 229 -11.29 -6.66 18.03
CA ALA A 229 -11.52 -5.70 19.12
C ALA A 229 -11.25 -6.30 20.51
N ARG A 230 -11.66 -7.57 20.73
CA ARG A 230 -11.38 -8.29 21.99
C ARG A 230 -9.89 -8.52 22.19
N VAL A 231 -9.17 -8.92 21.13
CA VAL A 231 -7.71 -9.12 21.18
C VAL A 231 -7.00 -7.81 21.52
N MET A 232 -7.34 -6.71 20.84
CA MET A 232 -6.73 -5.40 21.11
C MET A 232 -7.02 -4.91 22.53
N ALA A 233 -8.25 -5.09 23.03
CA ALA A 233 -8.60 -4.72 24.39
C ALA A 233 -7.84 -5.56 25.43
N ALA A 234 -7.76 -6.87 25.23
CA ALA A 234 -7.01 -7.77 26.10
C ALA A 234 -5.51 -7.45 26.10
N ALA A 235 -4.93 -7.15 24.93
CA ALA A 235 -3.52 -6.76 24.80
C ALA A 235 -3.21 -5.48 25.57
N ALA A 236 -4.10 -4.48 25.50
CA ALA A 236 -3.97 -3.24 26.25
C ALA A 236 -4.01 -3.48 27.78
N VAL A 237 -4.95 -4.30 28.26
CA VAL A 237 -5.04 -4.65 29.69
C VAL A 237 -3.76 -5.37 30.15
N GLU A 238 -3.31 -6.37 29.40
CA GLU A 238 -2.12 -7.12 29.78
C GLU A 238 -0.85 -6.25 29.75
N LEU A 239 -0.72 -5.29 28.83
CA LEU A 239 0.39 -4.33 28.85
C LEU A 239 0.38 -3.40 30.07
N ILE A 240 -0.81 -3.08 30.60
CA ILE A 240 -0.95 -2.30 31.84
C ILE A 240 -0.52 -3.14 33.05
N ASP A 241 -0.92 -4.41 33.10
CA ASP A 241 -0.68 -5.29 34.24
C ASP A 241 0.74 -5.88 34.26
N ARG A 242 1.42 -5.92 33.11
CA ARG A 242 2.74 -6.55 32.91
C ARG A 242 3.80 -5.54 32.45
N PRO A 243 4.35 -4.71 33.37
CA PRO A 243 5.34 -3.69 33.02
C PRO A 243 6.60 -4.29 32.36
N GLU A 244 6.96 -5.53 32.67
CA GLU A 244 8.09 -6.22 32.05
C GLU A 244 7.91 -6.45 30.55
N LEU A 245 6.65 -6.65 30.10
CA LEU A 245 6.32 -6.80 28.68
C LEU A 245 6.50 -5.49 27.93
N LEU A 246 6.05 -4.38 28.54
CA LEU A 246 6.21 -3.04 27.99
C LEU A 246 7.70 -2.65 27.85
N GLU A 247 8.51 -2.94 28.88
CA GLU A 247 9.95 -2.66 28.83
C GLU A 247 10.66 -3.54 27.78
N ALA A 248 10.26 -4.81 27.63
CA ALA A 248 10.78 -5.66 26.57
C ALA A 248 10.42 -5.14 25.16
N ALA A 249 9.18 -4.69 24.96
CA ALA A 249 8.73 -4.12 23.70
C ALA A 249 9.50 -2.83 23.34
N LYS A 250 9.72 -1.93 24.32
CA LYS A 250 10.54 -0.72 24.14
C LYS A 250 11.99 -1.05 23.78
N LYS A 251 12.59 -2.01 24.49
CA LYS A 251 13.96 -2.45 24.20
C LYS A 251 14.10 -2.98 22.78
N GLU A 252 13.19 -3.84 22.32
CA GLU A 252 13.19 -4.35 20.95
C GLU A 252 13.05 -3.22 19.92
N PHE A 253 12.15 -2.25 20.18
CA PHE A 253 11.96 -1.09 19.32
C PHE A 253 13.25 -0.26 19.21
N ASP A 254 13.91 0.05 20.33
CA ASP A 254 15.17 0.81 20.32
C ASP A 254 16.28 0.07 19.55
N GLU A 255 16.36 -1.26 19.70
CA GLU A 255 17.28 -2.11 18.94
C GLU A 255 16.99 -2.09 17.44
N LYS A 256 15.72 -2.11 17.02
CA LYS A 256 15.31 -2.02 15.61
C LYS A 256 15.52 -0.63 15.01
N MET A 257 15.26 0.42 15.79
CA MET A 257 15.49 1.80 15.36
C MET A 257 16.97 2.11 15.22
N LYS A 258 17.86 1.48 16.01
CA LYS A 258 19.32 1.71 15.98
C LYS A 258 19.66 3.21 16.10
N GLY A 259 18.91 3.93 16.92
CA GLY A 259 19.05 5.38 17.10
C GLY A 259 18.53 6.24 15.94
N ARG A 260 17.96 5.65 14.88
CA ARG A 260 17.24 6.41 13.84
C ARG A 260 16.01 7.08 14.46
N ARG A 261 15.55 8.14 13.80
CA ARG A 261 14.32 8.84 14.16
C ARG A 261 13.38 8.83 12.97
N TYR A 262 12.08 8.75 13.26
CA TYR A 262 11.06 8.97 12.25
C TYR A 262 11.19 10.39 11.68
N ILE A 263 11.14 10.49 10.35
CA ILE A 263 11.06 11.76 9.62
C ILE A 263 9.80 11.65 8.77
N CYS A 264 8.85 12.57 8.97
CA CYS A 264 7.62 12.57 8.19
C CYS A 264 7.95 12.61 6.69
N PRO A 265 7.50 11.65 5.87
CA PRO A 265 7.78 11.65 4.43
C PRO A 265 6.95 12.71 3.69
N ILE A 266 5.99 13.34 4.37
CA ILE A 266 5.13 14.40 3.83
C ILE A 266 5.80 15.76 4.15
N PRO A 267 6.11 16.58 3.13
CA PRO A 267 6.68 17.91 3.35
C PRO A 267 5.75 18.83 4.14
N ASP A 268 6.35 19.76 4.90
CA ASP A 268 5.60 20.81 5.58
C ASP A 268 4.76 21.64 4.59
N GLY A 269 3.55 22.00 5.00
CA GLY A 269 2.65 22.84 4.20
C GLY A 269 1.83 22.10 3.14
N LEU A 270 1.99 20.78 2.98
CA LEU A 270 1.07 20.00 2.15
C LEU A 270 -0.32 19.96 2.81
N ALA A 271 -1.34 20.41 2.09
CA ALA A 271 -2.72 20.33 2.59
C ALA A 271 -3.15 18.85 2.67
N ALA A 272 -3.96 18.53 3.68
CA ALA A 272 -4.60 17.22 3.75
C ALA A 272 -5.43 16.98 2.47
N PRO A 273 -5.40 15.77 1.89
CA PRO A 273 -6.21 15.44 0.73
C PRO A 273 -7.69 15.75 1.03
N GLN A 274 -8.31 16.56 0.17
CA GLN A 274 -9.75 16.77 0.26
C GLN A 274 -10.46 15.50 -0.26
N PRO A 275 -11.55 15.04 0.39
CA PRO A 275 -12.31 13.93 -0.14
C PRO A 275 -12.74 14.27 -1.57
N ALA A 276 -12.49 13.36 -2.51
CA ALA A 276 -13.02 13.51 -3.85
C ALA A 276 -14.55 13.62 -3.74
N ALA A 277 -15.13 14.66 -4.32
CA ALA A 277 -16.59 14.74 -4.43
C ALA A 277 -17.08 13.43 -5.07
N ALA A 278 -18.05 12.78 -4.43
CA ALA A 278 -18.64 11.55 -4.96
C ALA A 278 -19.08 11.82 -6.41
N LYS A 279 -18.50 11.08 -7.36
CA LYS A 279 -18.90 11.09 -8.77
C LYS A 279 -20.17 10.27 -8.96
#